data_AF-A0A7H0VAT2-F1
#
_entry.id   AF-A0A7H0VAT2-F1
#
_cell.length_a   1.000
_cell.length_b   1.000
_cell.length_c   1.000
_cell.angle_alpha   90.00
_cell.angle_beta   90.00
_cell.angle_gamma   90.00
#
_symmetry.space_group_name_H-M   'P 1'
#
loop_
_entity.id
_entity.type
_entity.pdbx_description
1 polymer ?
#
loop_
_entity_poly.entity_id
_entity_poly.type
_entity_poly.pdbx_seq_one_letter_code
_entity_poly.pdbx_strand_id
1 'polypeptide(L)' 'MQEQTFVFGKKNYLLMGAGVLLIGIGYLLMAGGGSEDPNVFNPEIFNSRRLTWAPLILLAGLALEIYAIMTPSEKNG' A
#
# COMPACT_ATOMS: atom_id res chain seq x y z
N MET A 1 22.25 15.19 -23.52
CA MET A 1 21.81 14.64 -22.23
C MET A 1 20.30 14.84 -22.18
N GLN A 2 19.50 13.78 -22.04
CA GLN A 2 18.04 13.92 -21.98
C GLN A 2 17.68 14.58 -20.64
N GLU A 3 17.04 15.74 -20.68
CA GLU A 3 16.52 16.40 -19.48
C GLU A 3 15.51 15.46 -18.82
N GLN A 4 15.84 14.96 -17.64
CA GLN A 4 14.94 14.13 -16.83
C GLN A 4 13.84 15.05 -16.28
N THR A 5 12.80 15.28 -17.09
CA THR A 5 11.61 16.01 -16.64
C THR A 5 10.86 15.13 -15.65
N PHE A 6 11.12 15.35 -14.37
CA PHE A 6 10.34 14.74 -13.31
C PHE A 6 8.88 15.18 -13.45
N VAL A 7 8.00 14.21 -13.74
CA VAL A 7 6.56 14.44 -13.95
C VAL A 7 5.90 14.91 -12.65
N PHE A 8 6.45 14.48 -11.51
CA PHE A 8 5.99 14.82 -10.18
C PHE A 8 7.08 15.53 -9.36
N GLY A 9 6.67 16.29 -8.35
CA GLY A 9 7.60 16.96 -7.43
C GLY A 9 8.21 15.98 -6.45
N LYS A 10 9.33 16.38 -5.83
CA LYS A 10 10.02 15.57 -4.79
C LYS A 10 9.07 15.12 -3.68
N LYS A 11 8.13 15.97 -3.27
CA LYS A 11 7.14 15.66 -2.23
C LYS A 11 6.17 14.56 -2.68
N ASN A 12 5.69 14.61 -3.92
CA ASN A 12 4.80 13.60 -4.47
C ASN A 12 5.51 12.25 -4.60
N TYR A 13 6.75 12.23 -5.08
CA TYR A 13 7.56 11.00 -5.12
C TYR A 13 7.75 10.37 -3.73
N LEU A 14 7.94 11.19 -2.68
CA LEU A 14 8.00 10.70 -1.31
C LEU A 14 6.66 10.08 -0.86
N LEU A 15 5.55 10.73 -1.19
CA LEU A 15 4.21 10.23 -0.86
C LEU A 15 3.87 8.93 -1.60
N MET A 16 4.24 8.81 -2.87
CA MET A 16 4.14 7.56 -3.63
C MET A 16 4.99 6.46 -2.98
N GLY A 17 6.26 6.74 -2.64
CA GLY A 17 7.09 5.77 -1.93
C GLY A 17 6.46 5.26 -0.62
N ALA A 18 5.82 6.15 0.13
CA ALA A 18 5.08 5.79 1.33
C ALA A 18 3.79 4.98 1.03
N GLY A 19 3.08 5.29 -0.06
CA GLY A 19 1.91 4.56 -0.52
C GLY A 19 2.23 3.10 -0.87
N VAL A 20 3.26 2.88 -1.69
CA VAL A 20 3.76 1.55 -2.04
C VAL A 20 4.14 0.75 -0.78
N LEU A 21 4.82 1.38 0.19
CA LEU A 21 5.17 0.71 1.46
C LEU A 21 3.92 0.28 2.24
N LEU A 22 2.91 1.14 2.34
CA LEU A 22 1.63 0.81 3.01
C LEU A 22 0.91 -0.35 2.32
N ILE A 23 0.85 -0.36 0.99
CA ILE A 23 0.27 -1.46 0.21
C ILE A 23 1.05 -2.76 0.46
N GLY A 24 2.37 -2.68 0.46
CA GLY A 24 3.25 -3.81 0.77
C GLY A 24 3.00 -4.38 2.18
N ILE A 25 2.88 -3.51 3.20
CA ILE A 25 2.54 -3.91 4.57
C ILE A 25 1.16 -4.56 4.62
N GLY A 26 0.17 -4.01 3.91
CA GLY A 26 -1.18 -4.58 3.80
C GLY A 26 -1.14 -6.01 3.26
N TYR A 27 -0.40 -6.26 2.18
CA TYR A 27 -0.20 -7.60 1.64
C TYR A 27 0.57 -8.52 2.58
N LEU A 28 1.62 -8.03 3.25
CA LEU A 28 2.36 -8.82 4.24
C LEU A 28 1.51 -9.23 5.43
N LEU A 29 0.61 -8.36 5.89
CA LEU A 29 -0.37 -8.71 6.93
C LEU A 29 -1.36 -9.77 6.45
N MET A 30 -1.72 -9.77 5.16
CA MET A 30 -2.51 -10.84 4.55
C MET A 30 -1.71 -12.14 4.40
N ALA A 31 -0.38 -12.07 4.20
CA ALA A 31 0.50 -13.23 4.07
C ALA A 31 0.79 -13.87 5.44
N GLY A 32 -0.09 -14.76 5.90
CA GLY A 32 0.04 -15.51 7.15
C GLY A 32 -1.12 -16.49 7.34
N GLY A 33 -1.17 -17.29 8.41
CA GLY A 33 -2.38 -18.05 8.81
C GLY A 33 -3.01 -18.99 7.77
N GLY A 34 -2.22 -19.56 6.85
CA GLY A 34 -2.64 -20.71 6.07
C GLY A 34 -2.58 -21.97 6.94
N SER A 35 -3.60 -22.83 6.88
CA SER A 35 -3.55 -24.13 7.57
C SER A 35 -2.47 -25.01 6.94
N GLU A 36 -1.67 -25.69 7.75
CA GLU A 36 -0.72 -26.70 7.25
C GLU A 36 -1.45 -27.93 6.68
N ASP A 37 -2.69 -28.16 7.11
CA ASP A 37 -3.56 -29.22 6.58
C ASP A 37 -4.84 -28.60 5.97
N PRO A 38 -5.01 -28.64 4.63
CA PRO A 38 -6.17 -28.06 3.95
C PRO A 38 -7.50 -28.73 4.30
N ASN A 39 -7.48 -29.89 4.97
CA ASN A 39 -8.68 -30.62 5.41
C ASN A 39 -9.15 -30.23 6.82
N VAL A 40 -8.34 -29.47 7.57
CA VAL A 40 -8.66 -28.99 8.91
C VAL A 40 -8.90 -27.49 8.86
N PHE A 41 -10.11 -27.07 9.22
CA PHE A 41 -10.45 -25.67 9.33
C PHE A 41 -9.64 -25.02 10.47
N ASN A 42 -8.64 -24.20 10.13
CA ASN A 42 -7.85 -23.46 11.13
C ASN A 42 -8.59 -22.16 11.50
N PRO A 43 -9.09 -21.95 12.72
CA PRO A 43 -9.76 -20.70 13.10
C PRO A 43 -8.86 -19.44 13.04
N GLU A 44 -7.54 -19.58 12.91
CA GLU A 44 -6.60 -18.47 12.76
C GLU A 44 -6.75 -17.68 11.45
N ILE A 45 -7.43 -18.23 10.43
CA ILE A 45 -7.79 -17.46 9.21
C ILE A 45 -8.78 -16.34 9.55
N PHE A 46 -9.59 -16.50 10.60
CA PHE A 46 -10.51 -15.47 11.11
C PHE A 46 -9.87 -14.52 12.12
N ASN A 47 -8.54 -14.42 12.14
CA ASN A 47 -7.91 -13.37 12.93
C ASN A 47 -8.36 -11.99 12.41
N SER A 48 -9.02 -11.20 13.27
CA SER A 48 -9.51 -9.85 12.95
C SER A 48 -8.43 -8.93 12.38
N ARG A 49 -7.15 -9.21 12.69
CA ARG A 49 -5.99 -8.53 12.09
C ARG A 49 -5.91 -8.71 10.57
N ARG A 50 -6.23 -9.89 10.05
CA ARG A 50 -6.14 -10.21 8.62
C ARG A 50 -7.41 -9.84 7.87
N LEU A 51 -8.58 -9.97 8.52
CA LEU A 51 -9.86 -9.70 7.88
C LEU A 51 -10.19 -8.20 7.81
N THR A 52 -9.80 -7.41 8.82
CA THR A 52 -10.19 -5.99 8.91
C THR A 52 -9.00 -5.06 8.73
N TRP A 53 -7.90 -5.28 9.47
CA TRP A 53 -6.78 -4.34 9.47
C TRP A 53 -5.95 -4.42 8.19
N ALA A 54 -5.69 -5.63 7.68
CA ALA A 54 -4.89 -5.79 6.46
C ALA A 54 -5.55 -5.13 5.22
N PRO A 55 -6.85 -5.33 4.93
CA PRO A 55 -7.51 -4.67 3.81
C PRO A 55 -7.60 -3.16 4.00
N LEU A 56 -7.81 -2.69 5.23
CA LEU A 56 -7.94 -1.25 5.52
C LEU A 56 -6.61 -0.51 5.31
N ILE A 57 -5.48 -1.12 5.72
CA ILE A 57 -4.13 -0.59 5.45
C ILE A 57 -3.84 -0.57 3.95
N LEU A 58 -4.23 -1.63 3.23
CA LEU A 58 -4.05 -1.71 1.78
C LEU A 58 -4.85 -0.62 1.06
N LEU A 59 -6.12 -0.43 1.45
CA LEU A 59 -6.98 0.64 0.91
C LEU A 59 -6.43 2.03 1.25
N ALA A 60 -5.90 2.23 2.45
CA ALA A 60 -5.27 3.49 2.84
C ALA A 60 -4.02 3.78 1.98
N GLY A 61 -3.21 2.76 1.69
CA GLY A 61 -2.07 2.87 0.77
C GLY A 61 -2.50 3.24 -0.65
N LEU A 62 -3.55 2.60 -1.18
CA LEU A 62 -4.12 2.94 -2.48
C LEU A 62 -4.68 4.37 -2.53
N ALA A 63 -5.39 4.79 -1.48
CA ALA A 63 -5.88 6.17 -1.37
C ALA A 63 -4.73 7.19 -1.33
N LEU A 64 -3.63 6.87 -0.64
CA LEU A 64 -2.44 7.71 -0.59
C LEU A 64 -1.76 7.82 -1.97
N GLU A 65 -1.67 6.73 -2.72
CA GLU A 65 -1.17 6.75 -4.11
C GLU A 65 -2.03 7.63 -5.02
N ILE A 66 -3.35 7.44 -4.96
CA ILE A 66 -4.29 8.26 -5.72
C ILE A 66 -4.08 9.74 -5.36
N TYR A 67 -3.98 10.06 -4.07
CA TYR A 67 -3.71 11.43 -3.61
C TYR A 67 -2.36 11.96 -4.12
N ALA A 68 -1.30 11.16 -4.06
CA ALA A 68 0.04 11.56 -4.47
C ALA A 68 0.15 11.82 -5.99
N ILE A 69 -0.58 11.03 -6.79
CA ILE A 69 -0.64 11.17 -8.25
C ILE A 69 -1.55 12.35 -8.64
N MET A 70 -2.72 12.47 -8.00
CA MET A 70 -3.69 13.52 -8.30
C MET A 70 -3.25 14.90 -7.81
N THR A 71 -2.42 14.98 -6.77
CA THR A 71 -1.88 16.25 -6.29
C THR A 71 -0.97 16.82 -7.38
N PRO A 72 -1.33 17.92 -8.04
CA PRO A 72 -0.42 18.56 -8.97
C PRO A 72 0.82 18.97 -8.20
N SER A 73 1.99 18.61 -8.70
CA SER A 73 3.22 19.18 -8.15
C SER A 73 3.24 20.63 -8.58
N GLU A 74 2.71 21.52 -7.73
CA GLU A 74 2.87 22.96 -7.91
C GLU A 74 4.36 23.22 -8.00
N LYS A 75 4.80 23.51 -9.23
CA LYS A 75 6.13 24.00 -9.51
C LYS A 75 6.11 25.41 -8.90
N ASN A 76 6.42 25.50 -7.61
CA ASN A 76 6.84 26.75 -7.00
C ASN A 76 8.16 27.13 -7.68
N GLY A 77 8.03 27.71 -8.87
CA GLY A 77 9.07 28.40 -9.61
C GLY A 77 8.98 29.89 -9.30
#